data_AF-A0A9Q3M664-F1
#
_entry.id   AF-A0A9Q3M664-F1
#
_cell.length_a   1.000
_cell.length_b   1.000
_cell.length_c   1.000
_cell.angle_alpha   90.00
_cell.angle_beta   90.00
_cell.angle_gamma   90.00
#
_symmetry.space_group_name_H-M   'P 1'
#
loop_
_entity.id
_entity.type
_entity.pdbx_description
1 polymer ?
#
loop_
_entity_poly.entity_id
_entity_poly.type
_entity_poly.pdbx_seq_one_letter_code
_entity_poly.pdbx_strand_id
1 'polypeptide(L)'
;MFEVGAKYQFRMIEGGDEVSFWGTVETYEHPLIKLEDTPAKKTEMINTEGGFSIAIVDNPEGRPTIGAIINVISPNFISAVRQPA
;
A
#
# COMPACT_ATOMS: atom_id res chain seq x y z
N MET A 1 8.68 -14.20 -9.33
CA MET A 1 7.21 -14.36 -9.25
C MET A 1 6.75 -13.63 -7.99
N PHE A 2 5.67 -12.87 -8.02
CA PHE A 2 5.16 -12.16 -6.84
C PHE A 2 4.30 -13.10 -5.98
N GLU A 3 4.37 -12.94 -4.66
CA GLU A 3 3.58 -13.72 -3.70
C GLU A 3 2.36 -12.92 -3.23
N VAL A 4 1.17 -13.51 -3.34
CA VAL A 4 -0.08 -12.95 -2.81
C VAL A 4 0.00 -12.86 -1.29
N GLY A 5 -0.43 -11.73 -0.72
CA GLY A 5 -0.36 -11.40 0.70
C GLY A 5 1.02 -10.90 1.16
N ALA A 6 2.06 -10.96 0.33
CA ALA A 6 3.36 -10.39 0.67
C ALA A 6 3.40 -8.89 0.34
N LYS A 7 4.11 -8.14 1.19
CA LYS A 7 4.31 -6.69 1.03
C LYS A 7 5.64 -6.40 0.34
N TYR A 8 5.62 -5.47 -0.61
CA TYR A 8 6.77 -5.08 -1.41
C TYR A 8 6.93 -3.56 -1.44
N GLN A 9 8.18 -3.10 -1.53
CA GLN A 9 8.50 -1.74 -1.95
C GLN A 9 8.65 -1.74 -3.46
N PHE A 10 7.81 -0.98 -4.14
CA PHE A 10 7.85 -0.78 -5.58
C PHE A 10 8.61 0.50 -5.91
N ARG A 11 9.43 0.47 -6.96
CA ARG A 11 10.05 1.64 -7.57
C ARG A 11 9.66 1.71 -9.04
N MET A 12 9.20 2.87 -9.48
CA MET A 12 8.74 3.08 -10.86
C MET A 12 8.84 4.54 -11.28
N ILE A 13 8.75 4.77 -12.59
CA ILE A 13 8.71 6.10 -13.18
C ILE A 13 7.26 6.53 -13.38
N GLU A 14 6.86 7.62 -12.72
CA GLU A 14 5.54 8.25 -12.87
C GLU A 14 5.72 9.73 -13.20
N GLY A 15 5.10 10.20 -14.29
CA GLY A 15 5.21 11.62 -14.70
C GLY A 15 6.61 12.07 -15.11
N GLY A 16 7.59 11.14 -15.23
CA GLY A 16 9.00 11.44 -15.50
C GLY A 16 9.90 11.35 -14.27
N ASP A 17 9.33 11.18 -13.08
CA ASP A 17 10.06 11.08 -11.82
C ASP A 17 10.07 9.64 -11.28
N GLU A 18 11.15 9.26 -10.57
CA GLU A 18 11.19 8.00 -9.84
C GLU A 18 10.37 8.14 -8.54
N VAL A 19 9.34 7.31 -8.40
CA VAL A 19 8.51 7.20 -7.21
C VAL A 19 8.73 5.85 -6.53
N SER A 20 8.65 5.87 -5.20
CA SER A 20 8.77 4.67 -4.37
C SER A 20 7.60 4.59 -3.40
N PHE A 21 6.94 3.43 -3.35
CA PHE A 21 5.82 3.21 -2.43
C PHE A 21 5.74 1.74 -2.00
N TRP A 22 5.01 1.50 -0.91
CA TRP A 22 4.78 0.16 -0.37
C TRP A 22 3.38 -0.32 -0.70
N GLY A 23 3.24 -1.61 -1.00
CA GLY A 23 1.93 -2.23 -1.20
C GLY A 23 1.95 -3.73 -0.93
N THR A 24 0.83 -4.25 -0.46
CA THR A 24 0.58 -5.69 -0.34
C THR A 24 -0.04 -6.21 -1.62
N VAL A 25 0.45 -7.34 -2.14
CA VAL A 25 -0.09 -7.96 -3.36
C VAL A 25 -1.41 -8.66 -3.04
N GLU A 26 -2.51 -8.19 -3.63
CA GLU A 26 -3.82 -8.83 -3.54
C GLU A 26 -3.94 -9.96 -4.56
N THR A 27 -3.58 -9.69 -5.82
CA THR A 27 -3.60 -10.68 -6.90
C THR A 27 -2.40 -10.51 -7.81
N TYR A 28 -1.97 -11.62 -8.42
CA TYR A 28 -0.89 -11.62 -9.39
C TYR A 28 -1.23 -12.53 -10.58
N GLU A 29 -1.34 -11.92 -11.75
CA GLU A 29 -1.53 -12.59 -13.03
C GLU A 29 -0.55 -11.98 -14.04
N HIS A 30 0.54 -12.69 -14.36
CA HIS A 30 1.62 -12.11 -15.15
C HIS A 30 1.12 -11.47 -16.47
N PRO A 31 1.49 -10.19 -16.76
CA PRO A 31 2.45 -9.35 -16.05
C PRO A 31 1.86 -8.36 -15.03
N LEU A 32 0.59 -8.51 -14.67
CA LEU A 32 -0.14 -7.58 -13.82
C LEU A 32 -0.13 -8.01 -12.34
N ILE A 33 -0.01 -7.02 -11.47
CA ILE A 33 -0.24 -7.12 -10.04
C ILE A 33 -1.40 -6.19 -9.68
N LYS A 34 -2.31 -6.64 -8.83
CA LYS A 34 -3.22 -5.76 -8.09
C LYS A 34 -2.74 -5.64 -6.65
N LEU A 35 -2.62 -4.42 -6.14
CA LEU A 35 -2.36 -4.18 -4.73
C LEU A 35 -3.65 -4.12 -3.93
N GLU A 36 -3.57 -4.42 -2.64
CA GLU A 36 -4.71 -4.27 -1.71
C GLU A 36 -5.08 -2.79 -1.56
N ASP A 37 -6.39 -2.54 -1.42
CA ASP A 37 -6.90 -1.24 -1.03
C ASP A 37 -6.41 -0.87 0.38
N THR A 38 -5.98 0.37 0.57
CA THR A 38 -5.61 0.87 1.90
C THR A 38 -6.82 1.54 2.54
N PRO A 39 -7.28 1.09 3.72
CA PRO A 39 -8.42 1.70 4.40
C PRO A 39 -8.10 3.15 4.76
N ALA A 40 -9.12 4.00 4.67
CA ALA A 40 -9.03 5.36 5.18
C ALA A 40 -8.74 5.32 6.69
N LYS A 41 -7.89 6.22 7.18
CA LYS A 41 -7.58 6.35 8.60
C LYS A 41 -8.17 7.64 9.15
N LYS A 42 -8.61 7.63 10.41
CA LYS A 42 -8.99 8.83 11.18
C LYS A 42 -8.25 8.87 12.50
N THR A 43 -8.16 10.07 13.04
CA THR A 43 -7.61 10.31 14.37
C THR A 43 -8.75 10.32 15.38
N GLU A 44 -8.66 9.50 16.41
CA GLU A 44 -9.59 9.49 17.54
C GLU A 44 -8.87 9.82 18.84
N MET A 45 -9.54 10.60 19.69
CA MET A 45 -9.10 10.82 21.07
C MET A 45 -9.69 9.72 21.94
N ILE A 46 -8.81 8.95 22.59
CA ILE A 46 -9.17 7.90 23.53
C ILE A 46 -8.88 8.37 24.96
N ASN A 47 -9.89 8.26 25.83
CA ASN A 47 -9.75 8.47 27.26
C ASN A 47 -9.16 7.23 27.89
N THR A 48 -7.97 7.36 28.47
CA THR A 48 -7.33 6.35 29.30
C THR A 48 -7.41 6.77 30.76
N GLU A 49 -7.38 5.82 31.70
CA GLU A 49 -7.53 6.09 33.16
C GLU A 49 -6.53 7.14 33.71
N GLY A 50 -5.46 7.47 32.97
CA GLY A 50 -4.47 8.51 33.30
C GLY A 50 -4.42 9.73 32.39
N GLY A 51 -5.35 9.92 31.43
CA GLY A 51 -5.38 11.09 30.54
C GLY A 51 -5.91 10.82 29.12
N PHE A 52 -5.72 11.80 28.23
CA PHE A 52 -6.10 11.71 26.81
C PHE A 52 -4.94 11.17 25.97
N SER A 53 -5.23 10.19 25.11
CA SER A 53 -4.30 9.71 24.08
C SER A 53 -4.91 9.84 22.69
N ILE A 54 -4.06 9.90 21.66
CA ILE A 54 -4.47 10.02 20.27
C ILE A 54 -4.18 8.68 19.58
N ALA A 55 -5.19 8.08 18.97
CA ALA A 55 -5.06 6.84 18.19
C ALA A 55 -5.41 7.09 16.72
N ILE A 56 -4.67 6.43 15.82
CA ILE A 56 -5.01 6.35 14.40
C ILE A 56 -5.79 5.06 14.19
N VAL A 57 -7.06 5.17 13.84
CA VAL A 57 -7.97 4.04 13.66
C VAL A 57 -8.53 4.03 12.23
N ASP A 58 -9.11 2.90 11.83
CA ASP A 58 -9.81 2.81 10.55
C ASP A 58 -11.04 3.71 10.54
N ASN A 59 -11.24 4.41 9.41
CA ASN A 59 -12.41 5.21 9.13
C ASN A 59 -13.28 4.48 8.11
N PRO A 60 -14.27 3.67 8.53
CA PRO A 60 -15.14 2.94 7.61
C PRO A 60 -16.01 3.87 6.74
N GLU A 61 -16.20 5.13 7.15
CA GLU A 61 -16.92 6.15 6.37
C GLU A 61 -16.00 6.92 5.41
N GLY A 62 -14.68 6.74 5.54
CA GLY A 62 -13.70 7.37 4.67
C GLY A 62 -13.53 6.65 3.35
N ARG A 63 -13.06 7.36 2.32
CA ARG A 63 -12.74 6.74 1.03
C ARG A 63 -11.40 6.01 1.12
N PRO A 64 -11.34 4.70 0.85
CA PRO A 64 -10.06 3.99 0.81
C PRO A 64 -9.21 4.51 -0.35
N THR A 65 -7.90 4.35 -0.21
CA THR A 65 -6.99 4.52 -1.34
C THR A 65 -6.99 3.23 -2.14
N ILE A 66 -7.45 3.30 -3.38
CA ILE A 66 -7.57 2.13 -4.25
C ILE A 66 -6.18 1.60 -4.58
N GLY A 67 -5.98 0.29 -4.40
CA GLY A 67 -4.74 -0.38 -4.73
C GLY A 67 -4.39 -0.25 -6.20
N ALA A 68 -3.13 0.09 -6.50
CA ALA A 68 -2.69 0.26 -7.87
C ALA A 68 -2.66 -1.09 -8.62
N ILE A 69 -2.91 -1.03 -9.93
CA ILE A 69 -2.63 -2.13 -10.86
C ILE A 69 -1.29 -1.84 -11.53
N ILE A 70 -0.31 -2.71 -11.33
CA ILE A 70 1.07 -2.52 -11.79
C ILE A 70 1.38 -3.53 -12.89
N ASN A 71 1.82 -3.04 -14.05
CA ASN A 71 2.42 -3.88 -15.10
C ASN A 71 3.93 -3.99 -14.88
N VAL A 72 4.40 -5.16 -14.47
CA VAL A 72 5.81 -5.37 -14.07
C VAL A 72 6.78 -5.53 -15.24
N ILE A 73 6.27 -5.62 -16.48
CA ILE A 73 7.10 -5.61 -17.69
C ILE A 73 7.08 -4.25 -18.39
N SER A 74 6.43 -3.25 -17.78
CA SER A 74 6.48 -1.87 -18.27
C SER A 74 7.91 -1.32 -18.23
N PRO A 75 8.34 -0.51 -19.21
CA PRO A 75 9.63 0.17 -19.15
C PRO A 75 9.71 1.15 -17.97
N ASN A 76 8.57 1.56 -17.40
CA ASN A 76 8.52 2.43 -16.24
C ASN A 76 8.64 1.65 -14.92
N PHE A 77 8.60 0.33 -14.93
CA PHE A 77 8.83 -0.49 -13.75
C PHE A 77 10.33 -0.66 -13.52
N ILE A 78 10.81 -0.27 -12.34
CA ILE A 78 12.25 -0.32 -12.02
C ILE A 78 12.55 -1.57 -11.18
N SER A 79 11.89 -1.73 -10.04
CA SER A 79 12.12 -2.87 -9.14
C SER A 79 10.99 -3.06 -8.14
N ALA A 80 10.94 -4.26 -7.55
CA ALA A 80 10.15 -4.53 -6.36
C ALA A 80 10.94 -5.37 -5.36
N VAL A 81 10.99 -4.93 -4.10
CA VAL A 81 11.74 -5.62 -3.03
C VAL A 81 10.76 -6.05 -1.95
N ARG A 82 10.74 -7.35 -1.64
CA ARG A 82 9.87 -7.93 -0.60
C ARG A 82 10.29 -7.42 0.78
N GLN A 83 9.33 -7.07 1.61
CA GLN A 83 9.56 -6.87 3.04
C GLN A 83 9.96 -8.21 3.69
N PRO A 84 11.10 -8.29 4.41
CA PRO A 84 11.44 -9.48 5.20
C PRO A 84 10.32 -9.81 6.19
N ALA A 85 10.03 -11.11 6.33
CA ALA A 85 9.09 -11.63 7.33
C ALA A 85 9.65 -11.49 8.75
#